data_AF-A0A7V7N1K2-F1
#
_entry.id   AF-A0A7V7N1K2-F1
#
_cell.length_a   1.000
_cell.length_b   1.000
_cell.length_c   1.000
_cell.angle_alpha   90.00
_cell.angle_beta   90.00
_cell.angle_gamma   90.00
#
_symmetry.space_group_name_H-M   'P 1'
#
loop_
_entity.id
_entity.type
_entity.pdbx_description
1 polymer ?
#
loop_
_entity_poly.entity_id
_entity_poly.type
_entity_poly.pdbx_seq_one_letter_code
_entity_poly.pdbx_strand_id
1 'polypeptide(L)'
;MDVIRTARLPLFFLRAVLGLISMLCFFWGLTVLPLAKAVALGFTVPLFVTVGAALVLKEKVHLRRWLAVLVGFIGTLIILRPTVDGDLWPSLVVILSAVTMAISVLIIKNLSRTERPNTIVIFMVLLMTPLSFPVALTVWQWPDAWTWFLLILLGFCGSMGHLLFTHAIRSSEVSLVMPFDFARLPFVIILAWFFFNETVDQWTLVGAAVVFASGAYIAHREAQLKRQRARVLKASI
;
A
#
# COMPACT_ATOMS: atom_id res chain seq x y z
N MET A 1 -22.87 13.68 -15.04
CA MET A 1 -22.92 12.22 -15.27
C MET A 1 -21.85 11.78 -16.29
N ASP A 2 -20.64 12.35 -16.25
CA ASP A 2 -19.57 12.03 -17.22
C ASP A 2 -18.57 10.98 -16.69
N VAL A 3 -19.04 10.04 -15.87
CA VAL A 3 -18.17 9.05 -15.22
C VAL A 3 -17.80 7.87 -16.16
N ILE A 4 -18.52 7.69 -17.27
CA ILE A 4 -18.51 6.43 -18.04
C ILE A 4 -17.77 6.50 -19.40
N ARG A 5 -17.34 7.67 -19.89
CA ARG A 5 -16.58 7.79 -21.15
C ARG A 5 -15.08 7.98 -20.90
N THR A 6 -14.38 6.93 -20.47
CA THR A 6 -12.92 6.94 -20.35
C THR A 6 -12.29 6.04 -21.40
N ALA A 7 -11.47 6.59 -22.31
CA ALA A 7 -10.72 5.84 -23.32
C ALA A 7 -9.62 4.92 -22.76
N ARG A 8 -9.47 4.86 -21.43
CA ARG A 8 -8.45 4.10 -20.70
C ARG A 8 -8.96 2.84 -20.01
N LEU A 9 -10.10 2.30 -20.43
CA LEU A 9 -10.64 1.02 -19.92
C LEU A 9 -9.58 -0.10 -19.83
N PRO A 10 -8.63 -0.26 -20.78
CA PRO A 10 -7.59 -1.27 -20.67
C PRO A 10 -6.72 -1.13 -19.42
N LEU A 11 -6.40 0.11 -18.99
CA LEU A 11 -5.62 0.36 -17.78
C LEU A 11 -6.42 0.07 -16.50
N PHE A 12 -7.72 0.35 -16.51
CA PHE A 12 -8.60 -0.03 -15.40
C PHE A 12 -8.69 -1.54 -15.25
N PHE A 13 -8.87 -2.25 -16.35
CA PHE A 13 -8.92 -3.71 -16.37
C PHE A 13 -7.58 -4.33 -15.94
N LEU A 14 -6.47 -3.88 -16.51
CA LEU A 14 -5.13 -4.35 -16.13
C LEU A 14 -4.86 -4.13 -14.63
N ARG A 15 -5.22 -2.95 -14.10
CA ARG A 15 -5.11 -2.67 -12.66
C ARG A 15 -5.95 -3.64 -11.83
N ALA A 16 -7.19 -3.90 -12.23
CA ALA A 16 -8.09 -4.80 -11.49
C ALA A 16 -7.53 -6.24 -11.47
N VAL A 17 -7.03 -6.73 -12.61
CA VAL A 17 -6.41 -8.06 -12.72
C VAL A 17 -5.14 -8.14 -11.87
N LEU A 18 -4.23 -7.16 -11.96
CA LEU A 18 -3.00 -7.14 -11.16
C LEU A 18 -3.29 -7.03 -9.66
N GLY A 19 -4.27 -6.21 -9.28
CA GLY A 19 -4.73 -6.10 -7.90
C GLY A 19 -5.30 -7.42 -7.38
N LEU A 20 -6.06 -8.15 -8.21
CA LEU A 20 -6.65 -9.43 -7.84
C LEU A 20 -5.56 -10.50 -7.70
N ILE A 21 -4.63 -10.59 -8.64
CA ILE A 21 -3.46 -11.49 -8.56
C ILE A 21 -2.68 -11.20 -7.28
N SER A 22 -2.41 -9.92 -7.00
CA SER A 22 -1.71 -9.52 -5.79
C SER A 22 -2.44 -9.98 -4.52
N MET A 23 -3.74 -9.69 -4.42
CA MET A 23 -4.56 -10.11 -3.28
C MET A 23 -4.55 -11.63 -3.09
N LEU A 24 -4.75 -12.40 -4.17
CA LEU A 24 -4.79 -13.86 -4.12
C LEU A 24 -3.43 -14.46 -3.73
N CYS A 25 -2.33 -14.00 -4.34
CA CYS A 25 -0.99 -14.45 -3.99
C CYS A 25 -0.63 -14.12 -2.54
N PHE A 26 -1.01 -12.93 -2.05
CA PHE A 26 -0.76 -12.54 -0.66
C PHE A 26 -1.58 -13.39 0.30
N PHE A 27 -2.89 -13.57 0.05
CA PHE A 27 -3.77 -14.37 0.90
C PHE A 27 -3.37 -15.84 0.94
N TRP A 28 -2.98 -16.41 -0.21
CA TRP A 28 -2.42 -17.76 -0.24
C TRP A 28 -1.11 -17.82 0.55
N GLY A 29 -0.24 -16.82 0.44
CA GLY A 29 0.96 -16.73 1.27
C GLY A 29 0.68 -16.78 2.77
N LEU A 30 -0.41 -16.16 3.23
CA LEU A 30 -0.83 -16.19 4.64
C LEU A 30 -1.23 -17.58 5.14
N THR A 31 -1.58 -18.52 4.24
CA THR A 31 -1.97 -19.89 4.65
C THR A 31 -0.78 -20.85 4.76
N VAL A 32 0.34 -20.54 4.10
CA VAL A 32 1.53 -21.41 4.02
C VAL A 32 2.78 -20.83 4.67
N LEU A 33 2.82 -19.53 4.95
CA LEU A 33 3.92 -18.87 5.63
C LEU A 33 3.50 -18.38 7.02
N PRO A 34 4.46 -18.27 7.95
CA PRO A 34 4.24 -17.49 9.17
C PRO A 34 3.76 -16.07 8.82
N LEU A 35 2.71 -15.61 9.50
CA LEU A 35 2.07 -14.31 9.28
C LEU A 35 3.11 -13.18 9.22
N ALA A 36 4.04 -13.16 10.17
CA ALA A 36 5.11 -12.15 10.23
C ALA A 36 6.00 -12.15 8.98
N LYS A 37 6.33 -13.32 8.43
CA LYS A 37 7.14 -13.47 7.21
C LYS A 37 6.37 -13.00 5.97
N ALA A 38 5.11 -13.42 5.82
CA ALA A 38 4.26 -12.98 4.72
C ALA A 38 4.07 -11.46 4.71
N VAL A 39 3.79 -10.86 5.88
CA VAL A 39 3.64 -9.41 6.03
C VAL A 39 4.95 -8.67 5.75
N ALA A 40 6.10 -9.19 6.21
CA ALA A 40 7.41 -8.61 5.95
C ALA A 40 7.74 -8.57 4.45
N LEU A 41 7.44 -9.66 3.73
CA LEU A 41 7.56 -9.70 2.28
C LEU A 41 6.59 -8.72 1.61
N GLY A 42 5.38 -8.54 2.14
CA GLY A 42 4.44 -7.51 1.67
C GLY A 42 4.98 -6.08 1.81
N PHE A 43 5.79 -5.80 2.81
CA PHE A 43 6.48 -4.50 2.99
C PHE A 43 7.59 -4.23 1.97
N THR A 44 7.81 -5.13 1.01
CA THR A 44 8.63 -4.83 -0.18
C THR A 44 7.87 -4.03 -1.24
N VAL A 45 6.53 -3.92 -1.16
CA VAL A 45 5.72 -3.10 -2.09
C VAL A 45 6.26 -1.67 -2.22
N PRO A 46 6.48 -0.89 -1.13
CA PRO A 46 7.04 0.45 -1.21
C PRO A 46 8.40 0.54 -1.94
N LEU A 47 9.24 -0.49 -1.83
CA LEU A 47 10.53 -0.57 -2.53
C LEU A 47 10.31 -0.70 -4.04
N PHE A 48 9.50 -1.67 -4.46
CA PHE A 48 9.18 -1.89 -5.87
C PHE A 48 8.45 -0.70 -6.50
N VAL A 49 7.54 -0.07 -5.76
CA VAL A 49 6.87 1.15 -6.22
C VAL A 49 7.86 2.29 -6.40
N THR A 50 8.80 2.48 -5.48
CA THR A 50 9.81 3.54 -5.57
C THR A 50 10.73 3.34 -6.77
N VAL A 51 11.21 2.11 -6.99
CA VAL A 51 11.98 1.72 -8.18
C VAL A 51 11.16 1.98 -9.45
N GLY A 52 9.93 1.45 -9.50
CA GLY A 52 9.07 1.58 -10.67
C GLY A 52 8.64 3.02 -10.96
N ALA A 53 8.52 3.86 -9.94
CA ALA A 53 8.27 5.29 -10.11
C ALA A 53 9.46 6.00 -10.76
N ALA A 54 10.70 5.65 -10.39
CA ALA A 54 11.90 6.18 -11.03
C ALA A 54 12.01 5.74 -12.50
N LEU A 55 11.71 4.47 -12.80
CA LEU A 55 11.89 3.90 -14.14
C LEU A 55 10.73 4.21 -15.10
N VAL A 56 9.49 3.95 -14.67
CA VAL A 56 8.29 4.00 -15.54
C VAL A 56 7.69 5.40 -15.55
N LEU A 57 7.57 6.03 -14.39
CA LEU A 57 7.00 7.37 -14.27
C LEU A 57 8.04 8.48 -14.46
N LYS A 58 9.33 8.11 -14.51
CA LYS A 58 10.47 9.03 -14.61
C LYS A 58 10.48 10.07 -13.48
N GLU A 59 10.01 9.69 -12.29
CA GLU A 59 10.09 10.56 -11.11
C GLU A 59 11.57 10.76 -10.71
N LYS A 60 11.94 12.00 -10.37
CA LYS A 60 13.29 12.31 -9.86
C LYS A 60 13.36 11.93 -8.37
N VAL A 61 13.63 10.67 -8.08
CA VAL A 61 13.70 10.18 -6.70
C VAL A 61 15.03 10.59 -6.07
N HIS A 62 14.99 11.62 -5.23
CA HIS A 62 16.15 12.07 -4.47
C HIS A 62 16.62 11.01 -3.46
N LEU A 63 17.93 10.97 -3.18
CA LEU A 63 18.55 10.03 -2.24
C LEU A 63 17.84 9.95 -0.87
N ARG A 64 17.28 11.08 -0.39
CA ARG A 64 16.54 11.13 0.88
C ARG A 64 15.30 10.24 0.89
N ARG A 65 14.59 10.14 -0.23
CA ARG A 65 13.41 9.26 -0.35
C ARG A 65 13.83 7.80 -0.40
N TRP A 66 14.91 7.48 -1.11
CA TRP A 66 15.51 6.15 -1.08
C TRP A 66 15.87 5.71 0.34
N LEU A 67 16.58 6.56 1.08
CA LEU A 67 16.94 6.29 2.47
C LEU A 67 15.70 6.14 3.35
N ALA A 68 14.68 6.98 3.19
CA ALA A 68 13.45 6.86 3.97
C ALA A 68 12.73 5.52 3.73
N VAL A 69 12.65 5.07 2.46
CA VAL A 69 12.04 3.77 2.15
C VAL A 69 12.86 2.62 2.73
N LEU A 70 14.19 2.66 2.60
CA LEU A 70 15.08 1.63 3.15
C LEU A 70 15.02 1.57 4.69
N VAL A 71 15.08 2.72 5.36
CA VAL A 71 15.00 2.80 6.83
C VAL A 71 13.62 2.37 7.32
N GLY A 72 12.54 2.76 6.63
CA GLY A 72 11.19 2.32 6.94
C GLY A 72 11.06 0.79 6.83
N PHE A 73 11.59 0.21 5.75
CA PHE A 73 11.63 -1.23 5.55
C PHE A 73 12.42 -1.94 6.66
N ILE A 74 13.62 -1.47 7.00
CA ILE A 74 14.41 -2.01 8.12
C ILE A 74 13.62 -1.95 9.42
N GLY A 75 12.95 -0.83 9.70
CA GLY A 75 12.07 -0.70 10.87
C GLY A 75 10.96 -1.77 10.90
N THR A 76 10.36 -2.08 9.74
CA THR A 76 9.36 -3.16 9.65
C THR A 76 9.95 -4.53 9.91
N LEU A 77 11.18 -4.80 9.45
CA LEU A 77 11.86 -6.07 9.71
C LEU A 77 12.21 -6.24 11.19
N ILE A 78 12.55 -5.15 11.89
CA ILE A 78 12.79 -5.16 13.34
C ILE A 78 11.51 -5.53 14.11
N ILE A 79 10.35 -4.99 13.68
CA ILE A 79 9.04 -5.29 14.28
C ILE A 79 8.67 -6.76 14.01
N LEU A 80 8.70 -7.16 12.75
CA LEU A 80 8.15 -8.45 12.32
C LEU A 80 9.07 -9.61 12.64
N ARG A 81 10.38 -9.37 12.78
CA ARG A 81 11.43 -10.39 13.00
C ARG A 81 11.16 -11.68 12.23
N PRO A 82 11.09 -11.60 10.89
CA PRO A 82 10.79 -12.79 10.11
C PRO A 82 11.88 -13.83 10.35
N THR A 83 11.49 -15.03 10.77
CA THR A 83 12.43 -16.14 10.91
C THR A 83 12.90 -16.61 9.53
N VAL A 84 14.14 -17.07 9.44
CA VAL A 84 14.75 -17.54 8.18
C VAL A 84 14.14 -18.88 7.72
N ASP A 85 13.38 -19.52 8.59
CA ASP A 85 12.75 -20.81 8.36
C ASP A 85 11.72 -20.70 7.22
N GLY A 86 11.84 -21.57 6.21
CA GLY A 86 10.74 -21.85 5.30
C GLY A 86 11.06 -21.72 3.82
N ASP A 87 10.22 -22.41 3.06
CA ASP A 87 10.37 -22.66 1.63
C ASP A 87 10.52 -21.38 0.80
N LEU A 88 11.48 -21.43 -0.13
CA LEU A 88 11.73 -20.37 -1.10
C LEU A 88 10.47 -20.11 -1.95
N TRP A 89 9.73 -21.17 -2.29
CA TRP A 89 8.63 -21.10 -3.23
C TRP A 89 7.47 -20.20 -2.74
N PRO A 90 6.88 -20.40 -1.53
CA PRO A 90 5.89 -19.47 -1.00
C PRO A 90 6.37 -18.04 -0.89
N SER A 91 7.64 -17.85 -0.52
CA SER A 91 8.24 -16.52 -0.39
C SER A 91 8.26 -15.79 -1.75
N LEU A 92 8.58 -16.50 -2.84
CA LEU A 92 8.53 -15.95 -4.20
C LEU A 92 7.11 -15.58 -4.64
N VAL A 93 6.10 -16.37 -4.26
CA VAL A 93 4.68 -16.05 -4.55
C VAL A 93 4.25 -14.77 -3.82
N VAL A 94 4.66 -14.58 -2.57
CA VAL A 94 4.37 -13.32 -1.85
C VAL A 94 5.15 -12.15 -2.46
N ILE A 95 6.39 -12.33 -2.91
CA ILE A 95 7.12 -11.29 -3.64
C ILE A 95 6.42 -10.94 -4.96
N LEU A 96 5.89 -11.94 -5.68
CA LEU A 96 5.08 -11.69 -6.89
C LEU A 96 3.85 -10.85 -6.56
N SER A 97 3.20 -11.08 -5.41
CA SER A 97 2.10 -10.24 -4.93
C SER A 97 2.53 -8.78 -4.75
N ALA A 98 3.75 -8.56 -4.23
CA ALA A 98 4.28 -7.24 -4.00
C ALA A 98 4.63 -6.51 -5.31
N VAL A 99 5.22 -7.23 -6.27
CA VAL A 99 5.54 -6.69 -7.60
C VAL A 99 4.26 -6.31 -8.37
N THR A 100 3.26 -7.20 -8.39
CA THR A 100 1.98 -6.93 -9.07
C THR A 100 1.20 -5.79 -8.40
N MET A 101 1.22 -5.70 -7.07
CA MET A 101 0.69 -4.52 -6.35
C MET A 101 1.44 -3.26 -6.75
N ALA A 102 2.77 -3.31 -6.82
CA ALA A 102 3.56 -2.14 -7.16
C ALA A 102 3.22 -1.62 -8.56
N ILE A 103 3.08 -2.51 -9.55
CA ILE A 103 2.63 -2.14 -10.90
C ILE A 103 1.21 -1.54 -10.84
N SER A 104 0.30 -2.14 -10.06
CA SER A 104 -1.04 -1.60 -9.85
C SER A 104 -1.00 -0.16 -9.32
N VAL A 105 -0.17 0.12 -8.30
CA VAL A 105 0.07 1.46 -7.72
C VAL A 105 0.57 2.46 -8.78
N LEU A 106 1.49 2.06 -9.66
CA LEU A 106 1.98 2.91 -10.75
C LEU A 106 0.88 3.21 -11.77
N ILE A 107 0.00 2.24 -12.06
CA ILE A 107 -1.18 2.45 -12.91
C ILE A 107 -2.14 3.45 -12.24
N ILE A 108 -2.34 3.38 -10.92
CA ILE A 108 -3.13 4.39 -10.17
C ILE A 108 -2.59 5.78 -10.44
N LYS A 109 -1.26 5.96 -10.34
CA LYS A 109 -0.62 7.25 -10.58
C LYS A 109 -0.81 7.73 -12.02
N ASN A 110 -0.68 6.83 -12.99
CA ASN A 110 -0.90 7.16 -14.40
C ASN A 110 -2.35 7.60 -14.66
N LEU A 111 -3.33 6.84 -14.18
CA LEU A 111 -4.75 7.15 -14.29
C LEU A 111 -5.11 8.46 -13.59
N SER A 112 -4.54 8.72 -12.40
CA SER A 112 -4.80 9.93 -11.61
C SER A 112 -4.40 11.23 -12.30
N ARG A 113 -3.65 11.18 -13.40
CA ARG A 113 -3.31 12.35 -14.24
C ARG A 113 -4.52 12.87 -15.02
N THR A 114 -5.48 12.03 -15.40
CA THR A 114 -6.69 12.47 -16.12
C THR A 114 -7.98 12.12 -15.41
N GLU A 115 -8.02 11.00 -14.70
CA GLU A 115 -9.22 10.50 -14.06
C GLU A 115 -9.36 11.02 -12.63
N ARG A 116 -10.61 11.18 -12.19
CA ARG A 116 -10.91 11.55 -10.80
C ARG A 116 -10.65 10.34 -9.88
N PRO A 117 -10.12 10.53 -8.66
CA PRO A 117 -9.92 9.45 -7.69
C PRO A 117 -11.16 8.58 -7.45
N ASN A 118 -12.34 9.19 -7.36
CA ASN A 118 -13.61 8.45 -7.21
C ASN A 118 -13.86 7.51 -8.39
N THR A 119 -13.69 7.98 -9.64
CA THR A 119 -13.81 7.13 -10.84
C THR A 119 -12.86 5.94 -10.73
N ILE A 120 -11.62 6.21 -10.32
CA ILE A 120 -10.59 5.20 -10.22
C ILE A 120 -10.94 4.08 -9.24
N VAL A 121 -11.48 4.42 -8.07
CA VAL A 121 -11.89 3.44 -7.06
C VAL A 121 -13.21 2.75 -7.44
N ILE A 122 -14.16 3.46 -8.04
CA ILE A 122 -15.41 2.86 -8.53
C ILE A 122 -15.12 1.78 -9.57
N PHE A 123 -14.26 2.05 -10.57
CA PHE A 123 -13.87 1.03 -11.55
C PHE A 123 -13.09 -0.12 -10.93
N MET A 124 -12.29 0.13 -9.89
CA MET A 124 -11.63 -0.94 -9.14
C MET A 124 -12.66 -1.90 -8.54
N VAL A 125 -13.66 -1.39 -7.80
CA VAL A 125 -14.70 -2.24 -7.20
C VAL A 125 -15.53 -2.92 -8.29
N LEU A 126 -15.99 -2.16 -9.29
CA LEU A 126 -16.83 -2.67 -10.38
C LEU A 126 -16.16 -3.79 -11.20
N LEU A 127 -14.85 -3.74 -11.37
CA LEU A 127 -14.10 -4.76 -12.12
C LEU A 127 -13.61 -5.90 -11.22
N MET A 128 -13.07 -5.60 -10.04
CA MET A 128 -12.52 -6.64 -9.15
C MET A 128 -13.59 -7.55 -8.58
N THR A 129 -14.78 -7.03 -8.23
CA THR A 129 -15.87 -7.85 -7.68
C THR A 129 -16.26 -9.00 -8.63
N PRO A 130 -16.67 -8.77 -9.90
CA PRO A 130 -17.00 -9.86 -10.81
C PRO A 130 -15.80 -10.72 -11.18
N LEU A 131 -14.58 -10.16 -11.26
CA LEU A 131 -13.36 -10.94 -11.54
C LEU A 131 -13.03 -11.91 -10.40
N SER A 132 -13.31 -11.54 -9.15
CA SER A 132 -13.07 -12.40 -7.97
C SER A 132 -14.14 -13.49 -7.81
N PHE A 133 -15.32 -13.30 -8.39
CA PHE A 133 -16.48 -14.17 -8.17
C PHE A 133 -16.26 -15.64 -8.58
N PRO A 134 -15.66 -15.98 -9.75
CA PRO A 134 -15.38 -17.36 -10.12
C PRO A 134 -14.47 -18.09 -9.12
N VAL A 135 -13.48 -17.39 -8.57
CA VAL A 135 -12.59 -17.94 -7.54
C VAL A 135 -13.33 -18.11 -6.23
N ALA A 136 -14.22 -17.18 -5.89
CA ALA A 136 -15.03 -17.28 -4.68
C ALA A 136 -16.03 -18.43 -4.74
N LEU A 137 -16.62 -18.73 -5.90
CA LEU A 137 -17.59 -19.81 -6.07
C LEU A 137 -17.06 -21.20 -5.70
N THR A 138 -15.76 -21.45 -5.85
CA THR A 138 -15.16 -22.76 -5.54
C THR A 138 -15.06 -23.02 -4.03
N VAL A 139 -15.12 -21.97 -3.22
CA VAL A 139 -14.95 -22.00 -1.76
C VAL A 139 -16.04 -21.23 -1.01
N TRP A 140 -17.16 -20.93 -1.69
CA TRP A 140 -18.18 -20.02 -1.18
C TRP A 140 -18.87 -20.56 0.06
N GLN A 141 -18.92 -19.76 1.11
CA GLN A 141 -19.67 -20.04 2.33
C GLN A 141 -20.48 -18.81 2.71
N TRP A 142 -21.73 -19.02 3.10
CA TRP A 142 -22.61 -17.93 3.53
C TRP A 142 -22.17 -17.41 4.90
N PRO A 143 -21.84 -16.11 5.03
CA PRO A 143 -21.48 -15.53 6.30
C PRO A 143 -22.70 -15.50 7.24
N ASP A 144 -22.46 -15.66 8.53
CA ASP A 144 -23.44 -15.38 9.57
C ASP A 144 -23.64 -13.85 9.74
N ALA A 145 -24.65 -13.45 10.52
CA ALA A 145 -25.01 -12.04 10.69
C ALA A 145 -23.85 -11.18 11.24
N TRP A 146 -23.03 -11.73 12.14
CA TRP A 146 -21.89 -11.01 12.70
C TRP A 146 -20.78 -10.85 11.66
N THR A 147 -20.47 -11.92 10.92
CA THR A 147 -19.48 -11.84 9.83
C THR A 147 -19.94 -10.88 8.73
N TRP A 148 -21.23 -10.82 8.40
CA TRP A 148 -21.76 -9.81 7.46
C TRP A 148 -21.51 -8.38 7.93
N PHE A 149 -21.77 -8.09 9.21
CA PHE A 149 -21.48 -6.78 9.78
C PHE A 149 -19.99 -6.42 9.64
N LEU A 150 -19.09 -7.36 9.97
CA LEU A 150 -17.65 -7.16 9.83
C LEU A 150 -17.23 -6.98 8.36
N LEU A 151 -17.80 -7.73 7.42
CA LEU A 151 -17.51 -7.61 5.98
C LEU A 151 -17.97 -6.27 5.40
N ILE A 152 -19.14 -5.76 5.82
CA ILE A 152 -19.62 -4.43 5.41
C ILE A 152 -18.68 -3.34 5.95
N LEU A 153 -18.29 -3.44 7.22
CA LEU A 153 -17.36 -2.49 7.84
C LEU A 153 -15.99 -2.54 7.16
N LEU A 154 -15.48 -3.74 6.86
CA LEU A 154 -14.23 -3.95 6.14
C LEU A 154 -14.29 -3.36 4.72
N GLY A 155 -15.39 -3.59 4.00
CA GLY A 155 -15.62 -3.03 2.67
C GLY A 155 -15.68 -1.51 2.66
N PHE A 156 -16.34 -0.92 3.66
CA PHE A 156 -16.41 0.54 3.84
C PHE A 156 -15.03 1.14 4.15
N CYS A 157 -14.35 0.63 5.18
CA CYS A 157 -13.02 1.08 5.58
C CYS A 157 -11.98 0.88 4.47
N GLY A 158 -12.01 -0.27 3.80
CA GLY A 158 -11.13 -0.58 2.67
C GLY A 158 -11.35 0.37 1.49
N SER A 159 -12.61 0.61 1.11
CA SER A 159 -12.95 1.54 0.02
C SER A 159 -12.52 2.97 0.36
N MET A 160 -12.75 3.41 1.60
CA MET A 160 -12.31 4.73 2.08
C MET A 160 -10.78 4.83 2.05
N GLY A 161 -10.08 3.80 2.51
CA GLY A 161 -8.62 3.70 2.44
C GLY A 161 -8.11 3.83 1.01
N HIS A 162 -8.69 3.11 0.06
CA HIS A 162 -8.33 3.21 -1.35
C HIS A 162 -8.61 4.59 -1.96
N LEU A 163 -9.71 5.25 -1.57
CA LEU A 163 -10.02 6.62 -1.98
C LEU A 163 -8.95 7.60 -1.47
N LEU A 164 -8.70 7.60 -0.16
CA LEU A 164 -7.70 8.48 0.46
C LEU A 164 -6.30 8.24 -0.11
N PHE A 165 -5.92 6.98 -0.31
CA PHE A 165 -4.66 6.61 -0.94
C PHE A 165 -4.56 7.10 -2.39
N THR A 166 -5.62 6.95 -3.18
CA THR A 166 -5.68 7.46 -4.55
C THR A 166 -5.58 8.99 -4.59
N HIS A 167 -6.21 9.69 -3.65
CA HIS A 167 -6.06 11.14 -3.47
C HIS A 167 -4.62 11.54 -3.13
N ALA A 168 -3.95 10.80 -2.23
CA ALA A 168 -2.54 11.03 -1.90
C ALA A 168 -1.64 10.86 -3.14
N ILE A 169 -1.80 9.75 -3.88
CA ILE A 169 -1.06 9.48 -5.13
C ILE A 169 -1.32 10.54 -6.20
N ARG A 170 -2.54 11.04 -6.32
CA ARG A 170 -2.87 12.10 -7.29
C ARG A 170 -2.14 13.40 -6.96
N SER A 171 -2.14 13.78 -5.69
CA SER A 171 -1.64 15.08 -5.21
C SER A 171 -0.13 15.15 -5.01
N SER A 172 0.59 14.02 -5.09
CA SER A 172 2.02 13.95 -4.82
C SER A 172 2.74 12.90 -5.66
N GLU A 173 4.07 12.97 -5.73
CA GLU A 173 4.89 11.91 -6.35
C GLU A 173 4.75 10.61 -5.57
N VAL A 174 4.65 9.48 -6.27
CA VAL A 174 4.38 8.19 -5.61
C VAL A 174 5.53 7.83 -4.67
N SER A 175 6.76 8.10 -5.11
CA SER A 175 7.98 7.92 -4.31
C SER A 175 8.00 8.73 -3.01
N LEU A 176 7.19 9.80 -2.89
CA LEU A 176 7.04 10.55 -1.66
C LEU A 176 6.04 9.90 -0.69
N VAL A 177 5.00 9.23 -1.22
CA VAL A 177 3.94 8.59 -0.43
C VAL A 177 4.42 7.25 0.16
N MET A 178 5.29 6.53 -0.55
CA MET A 178 5.69 5.17 -0.18
C MET A 178 6.27 5.00 1.23
N PRO A 179 7.14 5.89 1.77
CA PRO A 179 7.61 5.78 3.15
C PRO A 179 6.49 5.81 4.20
N PHE A 180 5.37 6.47 3.92
CA PHE A 180 4.24 6.55 4.85
C PHE A 180 3.48 5.23 4.97
N ASP A 181 3.58 4.34 3.98
CA ASP A 181 2.93 3.03 4.04
C ASP A 181 3.46 2.19 5.20
N PHE A 182 4.75 2.33 5.54
CA PHE A 182 5.34 1.68 6.71
C PHE A 182 4.72 2.16 8.02
N ALA A 183 4.28 3.42 8.10
CA ALA A 183 3.73 4.01 9.31
C ALA A 183 2.45 3.33 9.80
N ARG A 184 1.80 2.51 8.95
CA ARG A 184 0.65 1.69 9.37
C ARG A 184 0.99 0.71 10.50
N LEU A 185 2.24 0.20 10.57
CA LEU A 185 2.63 -0.79 11.59
C LEU A 185 2.48 -0.27 13.02
N PRO A 186 3.05 0.90 13.39
CA PRO A 186 2.79 1.51 14.69
C PRO A 186 1.30 1.61 15.06
N PHE A 187 0.43 2.00 14.12
CA PHE A 187 -1.01 2.06 14.38
C PHE A 187 -1.62 0.68 14.62
N VAL A 188 -1.23 -0.32 13.82
CA VAL A 188 -1.68 -1.71 14.00
C VAL A 188 -1.27 -2.23 15.38
N ILE A 189 -0.03 -1.98 15.81
CA ILE A 189 0.47 -2.39 17.14
C ILE A 189 -0.34 -1.74 18.25
N ILE A 190 -0.62 -0.43 18.17
CA ILE A 190 -1.41 0.28 19.18
C ILE A 190 -2.83 -0.28 19.26
N LEU A 191 -3.46 -0.52 18.12
CA LEU A 191 -4.79 -1.12 18.07
C LEU A 191 -4.77 -2.56 18.60
N ALA A 192 -3.74 -3.35 18.28
CA ALA A 192 -3.63 -4.72 18.75
C ALA A 192 -3.44 -4.80 20.28
N TRP A 193 -2.58 -3.95 20.83
CA TRP A 193 -2.44 -3.79 22.28
C TRP A 193 -3.76 -3.37 22.94
N PHE A 194 -4.50 -2.43 22.36
CA PHE A 194 -5.74 -1.92 22.94
C PHE A 194 -6.91 -2.91 22.88
N PHE A 195 -7.11 -3.59 21.74
CA PHE A 195 -8.26 -4.47 21.51
C PHE A 195 -8.01 -5.94 21.88
N PHE A 196 -6.77 -6.42 21.73
CA PHE A 196 -6.41 -7.83 21.95
C PHE A 196 -5.51 -8.04 23.17
N ASN A 197 -5.14 -6.96 23.88
CA ASN A 197 -4.27 -7.00 25.06
C ASN A 197 -2.92 -7.70 24.78
N GLU A 198 -2.44 -7.61 23.53
CA GLU A 198 -1.15 -8.17 23.11
C GLU A 198 0.02 -7.43 23.74
N THR A 199 1.01 -8.15 24.24
CA THR A 199 2.19 -7.53 24.85
C THR A 199 3.10 -6.92 23.80
N VAL A 200 3.41 -5.62 23.94
CA VAL A 200 4.37 -4.93 23.08
C VAL A 200 5.77 -5.12 23.65
N ASP A 201 6.63 -5.81 22.90
CA ASP A 201 8.01 -6.03 23.32
C ASP A 201 8.97 -4.90 22.92
N GLN A 202 10.18 -4.95 23.46
CA GLN A 202 11.18 -3.88 23.29
C GLN A 202 11.54 -3.65 21.82
N TRP A 203 11.66 -4.69 20.99
CA TRP A 203 12.01 -4.45 19.59
C TRP A 203 10.85 -3.95 18.76
N THR A 204 9.61 -4.30 19.14
CA THR A 204 8.41 -3.70 18.54
C THR A 204 8.44 -2.19 18.73
N LEU A 205 8.83 -1.72 19.92
CA LEU A 205 9.02 -0.29 20.19
C LEU A 205 10.17 0.32 19.38
N VAL A 206 11.32 -0.35 19.32
CA VAL A 206 12.49 0.13 18.53
C VAL A 206 12.13 0.25 17.06
N GLY A 207 11.55 -0.79 16.47
CA GLY A 207 11.16 -0.79 15.07
C GLY A 207 10.06 0.24 14.78
N ALA A 208 9.08 0.40 15.68
CA ALA A 208 8.04 1.43 15.55
C ALA A 208 8.63 2.85 15.57
N ALA A 209 9.61 3.11 16.45
CA ALA A 209 10.33 4.38 16.50
C ALA A 209 11.10 4.64 15.20
N VAL A 210 11.78 3.63 14.64
CA VAL A 210 12.51 3.74 13.36
C VAL A 210 11.55 4.06 12.20
N VAL A 211 10.43 3.34 12.10
CA VAL A 211 9.39 3.58 11.08
C VAL A 211 8.84 4.99 11.19
N PHE A 212 8.46 5.41 12.41
CA PHE A 212 7.90 6.72 12.65
C PHE A 212 8.90 7.85 12.35
N ALA A 213 10.15 7.69 12.78
CA ALA A 213 11.22 8.65 12.52
C ALA A 213 11.48 8.83 11.01
N SER A 214 11.48 7.74 10.24
CA SER A 214 11.64 7.80 8.78
C SER A 214 10.52 8.60 8.10
N GLY A 215 9.27 8.29 8.45
CA GLY A 215 8.09 9.00 7.91
C GLY A 215 8.04 10.47 8.34
N ALA A 216 8.31 10.77 9.62
CA ALA A 216 8.34 12.12 10.15
C ALA A 216 9.45 12.96 9.51
N TYR A 217 10.64 12.40 9.32
CA TYR A 217 11.76 13.07 8.66
C TYR A 217 11.41 13.49 7.23
N ILE A 218 10.85 12.57 6.43
CA ILE A 218 10.52 12.89 5.03
C ILE A 218 9.38 13.92 4.96
N ALA A 219 8.37 13.81 5.81
CA ALA A 219 7.25 14.75 5.88
C ALA A 219 7.73 16.16 6.24
N HIS A 220 8.52 16.27 7.31
CA HIS A 220 9.06 17.54 7.79
C HIS A 220 9.94 18.20 6.72
N ARG A 221 10.81 17.42 6.09
CA ARG A 221 11.73 17.96 5.09
C ARG A 221 11.01 18.44 3.83
N GLU A 222 10.01 17.72 3.36
CA GLU A 222 9.24 18.13 2.20
C GLU A 222 8.42 19.40 2.49
N ALA A 223 7.87 19.52 3.71
CA ALA A 223 7.19 20.72 4.16
C ALA A 223 8.13 21.94 4.20
N GLN A 224 9.37 21.76 4.69
CA GLN A 224 10.39 22.81 4.66
C GLN A 224 10.74 23.26 3.24
N LEU A 225 10.95 22.31 2.31
CA LEU A 225 11.28 22.61 0.91
C LEU A 225 10.15 23.39 0.22
N LYS A 226 8.89 23.00 0.45
CA LYS A 226 7.71 23.77 -0.03
C LYS A 226 7.70 25.20 0.52
N ARG A 227 7.93 25.37 1.83
CA ARG A 227 7.99 26.70 2.46
C ARG A 227 9.11 27.56 1.89
N GLN A 228 10.29 26.98 1.64
CA GLN A 228 11.42 27.70 1.07
C GLN A 228 11.13 28.18 -0.35
N ARG A 229 10.55 27.33 -1.21
CA ARG A 229 10.12 27.72 -2.57
C ARG A 229 9.09 28.86 -2.54
N ALA A 230 8.12 28.79 -1.63
CA ALA A 230 7.11 29.84 -1.48
C ALA A 230 7.71 31.18 -1.02
N ARG A 231 8.74 31.15 -0.15
CA ARG A 231 9.45 32.36 0.27
C ARG A 231 10.25 32.99 -0.88
N VAL A 232 10.96 32.18 -1.67
CA VAL A 232 11.73 32.67 -2.83
C VAL A 232 10.80 33.33 -3.85
N LEU A 233 9.67 32.69 -4.18
CA LEU A 233 8.67 33.24 -5.10
C LEU A 233 8.11 34.60 -4.63
N LYS A 234 7.89 34.77 -3.32
CA LYS A 234 7.43 36.04 -2.74
C LYS A 234 8.50 37.13 -2.74
N ALA A 235 9.78 36.78 -2.73
CA ALA A 235 10.88 37.76 -2.74
C ALA A 235 11.26 38.21 -4.16
N SER A 236 10.79 37.49 -5.19
CA SER A 236 10.99 37.80 -6.61
C SER A 236 9.84 38.58 -7.26
N ILE A 237 8.81 38.95 -6.49
CA ILE A 237 7.68 39.81 -6.89
C ILE A 237 7.85 41.14 -6.16
#